data_AF-A0A812Z1N0-F1
#
_entry.id   AF-A0A812Z1N0-F1
#
_cell.length_a   1.000
_cell.length_b   1.000
_cell.length_c   1.000
_cell.angle_alpha   90.00
_cell.angle_beta   90.00
_cell.angle_gamma   90.00
#
_symmetry.space_group_name_H-M   'P 1'
#
loop_
_entity.id
_entity.type
_entity.pdbx_description
1 polymer ?
#
loop_
_entity_poly.entity_id
_entity_poly.type
_entity_poly.pdbx_seq_one_letter_code
_entity_poly.pdbx_strand_id
1 'polypeptide(L)'
;MAIWAFGVVGLAVALCIDCAAQFTAMPVLFFGHIAAMLVCWCLMTSGSVIYGLPVSKSRDTVRAMHAAIQTCAVLAAVVGYCCIFRNHQLMGGSQLGFDPGNPPAKTAHALLGYVVLGCMLLQAFQGWSKYLGLQVGKIRHLAHPVNGRVLLVIMALNMALVLTTFPLSQALFIRLAGGILLTSAAAVILAGPAGKAAAREAVGTDEAMLMEAEKVRGHVVLAGFKPFFPHKVCVFLFHMKRVLTFCFGVSIKTSSNNSHSNEVPRARALESEASRSPA
;
A
#
# COMPACT_ATOMS: atom_id res chain seq x y z
N MET A 1 -16.90 -7.89 -8.38
CA MET A 1 -15.62 -7.20 -8.07
C MET A 1 -15.53 -6.65 -6.64
N ALA A 2 -16.61 -6.18 -6.00
CA ALA A 2 -16.60 -5.86 -4.56
C ALA A 2 -16.09 -7.04 -3.70
N ILE A 3 -16.43 -8.28 -4.09
CA ILE A 3 -15.95 -9.55 -3.48
C ILE A 3 -14.42 -9.62 -3.43
N TRP A 4 -13.70 -9.01 -4.38
CA TRP A 4 -12.23 -9.05 -4.42
C TRP A 4 -11.59 -8.13 -3.38
N ALA A 5 -12.09 -6.89 -3.25
CA ALA A 5 -11.61 -5.96 -2.24
C ALA A 5 -11.95 -6.46 -0.82
N PHE A 6 -13.15 -7.01 -0.62
CA PHE A 6 -13.55 -7.61 0.65
C PHE A 6 -12.83 -8.94 0.93
N GLY A 7 -12.50 -9.72 -0.10
CA GLY A 7 -11.76 -10.98 0.03
C GLY A 7 -10.30 -10.77 0.39
N VAL A 8 -9.58 -9.85 -0.27
CA VAL A 8 -8.16 -9.57 0.04
C VAL A 8 -8.00 -8.88 1.38
N VAL A 9 -8.85 -7.89 1.68
CA VAL A 9 -8.84 -7.21 2.99
C VAL A 9 -9.34 -8.14 4.09
N GLY A 10 -10.38 -8.93 3.84
CA GLY A 10 -10.90 -9.91 4.79
C GLY A 10 -9.89 -11.02 5.09
N LEU A 11 -9.19 -11.52 4.07
CA LEU A 11 -8.08 -12.45 4.23
C LEU A 11 -6.96 -11.77 5.02
N ALA A 12 -6.48 -10.59 4.64
CA ALA A 12 -5.43 -9.88 5.36
C ALA A 12 -5.76 -9.63 6.84
N VAL A 13 -7.01 -9.27 7.15
CA VAL A 13 -7.49 -9.08 8.52
C VAL A 13 -7.55 -10.41 9.27
N ALA A 14 -8.07 -11.48 8.64
CA ALA A 14 -8.07 -12.82 9.24
C ALA A 14 -6.63 -13.32 9.50
N LEU A 15 -5.72 -13.14 8.54
CA LEU A 15 -4.29 -13.43 8.67
C LEU A 15 -3.68 -12.62 9.82
N CYS A 16 -3.98 -11.32 9.94
CA CYS A 16 -3.52 -10.48 11.04
C CYS A 16 -4.03 -10.97 12.40
N ILE A 17 -5.30 -11.39 12.49
CA ILE A 17 -5.91 -11.88 13.74
C ILE A 17 -5.30 -13.23 14.13
N ASP A 18 -5.20 -14.17 13.20
CA ASP A 18 -4.61 -15.49 13.41
C ASP A 18 -3.12 -15.36 13.82
N CYS A 19 -2.40 -14.46 13.15
CA CYS A 19 -1.02 -14.10 13.51
C CYS A 19 -0.95 -13.43 14.89
N ALA A 20 -1.80 -12.44 15.19
CA ALA A 20 -1.76 -11.73 16.47
C ALA A 20 -2.05 -12.66 17.65
N ALA A 21 -2.95 -13.65 17.49
CA ALA A 21 -3.24 -14.65 18.52
C ALA A 21 -2.06 -15.60 18.77
N GLN A 22 -1.28 -15.92 17.73
CA GLN A 22 -0.09 -16.80 17.81
C GLN A 22 1.18 -16.05 18.25
N PHE A 23 1.24 -14.73 18.07
CA PHE A 23 2.46 -13.92 18.21
C PHE A 23 2.44 -12.94 19.38
N THR A 24 1.52 -13.07 20.33
CA THR A 24 1.50 -12.24 21.56
C THR A 24 2.79 -12.30 22.37
N ALA A 25 3.56 -13.38 22.24
CA ALA A 25 4.85 -13.58 22.91
C ALA A 25 6.06 -13.06 22.10
N MET A 26 5.88 -12.54 20.88
CA MET A 26 7.00 -12.12 20.05
C MET A 26 7.52 -10.73 20.43
N PRO A 27 8.84 -10.48 20.25
CA PRO A 27 9.38 -9.14 20.35
C PRO A 27 8.62 -8.18 19.43
N VAL A 28 8.26 -7.00 19.94
CA VAL A 28 7.40 -6.04 19.23
C VAL A 28 7.99 -5.65 17.86
N LEU A 29 9.31 -5.55 17.75
CA LEU A 29 10.00 -5.26 16.49
C LEU A 29 9.88 -6.41 15.48
N PHE A 30 9.95 -7.66 15.93
CA PHE A 30 9.76 -8.82 15.06
C PHE A 30 8.31 -8.91 14.55
N PHE A 31 7.33 -8.71 15.43
CA PHE A 31 5.92 -8.63 15.02
C PHE A 31 5.68 -7.43 14.07
N GLY A 32 6.30 -6.29 14.36
CA GLY A 32 6.23 -5.09 13.52
C GLY A 32 6.73 -5.35 12.09
N HIS A 33 7.76 -6.17 11.92
CA HIS A 33 8.22 -6.62 10.60
C HIS A 33 7.13 -7.42 9.86
N ILE A 34 6.56 -8.45 10.50
CA ILE A 34 5.51 -9.29 9.90
C ILE A 34 4.32 -8.43 9.48
N ALA A 35 3.82 -7.59 10.39
CA ALA A 35 2.67 -6.73 10.14
C ALA A 35 2.93 -5.76 8.99
N ALA A 36 4.09 -5.09 8.98
CA ALA A 36 4.44 -4.14 7.93
C ALA A 36 4.60 -4.82 6.55
N MET A 37 5.20 -6.02 6.50
CA MET A 37 5.32 -6.79 5.25
C MET A 37 3.98 -7.28 4.73
N LEU A 38 3.06 -7.66 5.61
CA LEU A 38 1.70 -8.03 5.22
C LEU A 38 0.94 -6.82 4.67
N VAL A 39 1.03 -5.66 5.31
CA VAL A 39 0.46 -4.40 4.81
C VAL A 39 1.04 -4.03 3.45
N CYS A 40 2.36 -4.10 3.30
CA CYS A 40 3.05 -3.90 2.03
C CYS A 40 2.45 -4.80 0.95
N TRP A 41 2.34 -6.11 1.21
CA TRP A 41 1.77 -7.07 0.28
C TRP A 41 0.33 -6.72 -0.11
N CYS A 42 -0.54 -6.42 0.85
CA CYS A 42 -1.92 -6.01 0.57
C CYS A 42 -2.01 -4.76 -0.33
N LEU A 43 -1.16 -3.76 -0.07
CA LEU A 43 -1.10 -2.54 -0.88
C LEU A 43 -0.57 -2.83 -2.28
N MET A 44 0.47 -3.66 -2.43
CA MET A 44 0.99 -4.05 -3.74
C MET A 44 -0.06 -4.80 -4.57
N THR A 45 -0.76 -5.78 -3.96
CA THR A 45 -1.85 -6.53 -4.61
C THR A 45 -2.96 -5.58 -5.06
N SER A 46 -3.46 -4.75 -4.13
CA SER A 46 -4.56 -3.81 -4.40
C SER A 46 -4.20 -2.78 -5.46
N GLY A 47 -3.00 -2.22 -5.38
CA GLY A 47 -2.50 -1.27 -6.36
C GLY A 47 -2.30 -1.91 -7.74
N SER A 48 -1.98 -3.20 -7.82
CA SER A 48 -1.79 -3.90 -9.10
C SER A 48 -3.10 -4.06 -9.89
N VAL A 49 -4.20 -4.30 -9.19
CA VAL A 49 -5.52 -4.53 -9.81
C VAL A 49 -6.32 -3.24 -10.04
N ILE A 50 -5.85 -2.09 -9.56
CA ILE A 50 -6.62 -0.83 -9.58
C ILE A 50 -7.07 -0.39 -10.98
N TYR A 51 -6.30 -0.71 -12.02
CA TYR A 51 -6.65 -0.42 -13.42
C TYR A 51 -7.72 -1.35 -14.00
N GLY A 52 -8.01 -2.46 -13.35
CA GLY A 52 -9.08 -3.39 -13.71
C GLY A 52 -10.36 -3.16 -12.92
N LEU A 53 -10.38 -2.19 -11.99
CA LEU A 53 -11.59 -1.85 -11.26
C LEU A 53 -12.50 -0.98 -12.15
N PRO A 54 -13.82 -1.27 -12.23
CA PRO A 54 -14.77 -0.52 -13.03
C PRO A 54 -15.14 0.74 -12.26
N VAL A 55 -14.18 1.66 -12.15
CA VAL A 55 -14.39 2.96 -11.51
C VAL A 55 -14.57 3.97 -12.64
N SER A 56 -15.66 4.75 -12.60
CA SER A 56 -15.97 5.84 -13.54
C SER A 56 -15.01 7.05 -13.42
N LYS A 57 -13.75 6.80 -13.08
CA LYS A 57 -12.72 7.80 -12.87
C LYS A 57 -11.85 7.95 -14.11
N SER A 58 -11.34 9.15 -14.34
CA SER A 58 -10.38 9.40 -15.39
C SER A 58 -9.12 8.53 -15.20
N ARG A 59 -8.47 8.18 -16.32
CA ARG A 59 -7.23 7.38 -16.29
C ARG A 59 -6.13 8.03 -15.47
N ASP A 60 -6.09 9.36 -15.42
CA ASP A 60 -5.10 10.10 -14.65
C ASP A 60 -5.34 9.99 -13.15
N THR A 61 -6.59 10.01 -12.71
CA THR A 61 -6.92 9.72 -11.31
C THR A 61 -6.52 8.31 -10.93
N VAL A 62 -6.79 7.31 -11.77
CA VAL A 62 -6.39 5.91 -11.50
C VAL A 62 -4.86 5.77 -11.44
N ARG A 63 -4.11 6.46 -12.32
CA ARG A 63 -2.65 6.53 -12.28
C ARG A 63 -2.12 7.13 -10.98
N ALA A 64 -2.69 8.25 -10.55
CA ALA A 64 -2.32 8.90 -9.31
C ALA A 64 -2.60 8.00 -8.09
N MET A 65 -3.77 7.36 -8.04
CA MET A 65 -4.10 6.40 -6.98
C MET A 65 -3.15 5.20 -6.97
N HIS A 66 -2.80 4.65 -8.14
CA HIS A 66 -1.81 3.58 -8.26
C HIS A 66 -0.45 4.01 -7.69
N ALA A 67 0.06 5.18 -8.11
CA ALA A 67 1.34 5.69 -7.65
C ALA A 67 1.34 5.92 -6.12
N ALA A 68 0.25 6.47 -5.57
CA ALA A 68 0.10 6.67 -4.13
C ALA A 68 0.10 5.35 -3.36
N ILE A 69 -0.71 4.37 -3.77
CA ILE A 69 -0.80 3.05 -3.11
C ILE A 69 0.54 2.31 -3.16
N GLN A 70 1.22 2.31 -4.31
CA GLN A 70 2.52 1.63 -4.45
C GLN A 70 3.62 2.35 -3.65
N THR A 71 3.56 3.68 -3.54
CA THR A 71 4.48 4.43 -2.66
C THR A 71 4.27 4.04 -1.20
N CYS A 72 3.01 3.96 -0.74
CA CYS A 72 2.70 3.47 0.61
C CYS A 72 3.17 2.04 0.83
N ALA A 73 3.07 1.16 -0.17
CA ALA A 73 3.56 -0.21 -0.09
C ALA A 73 5.08 -0.26 0.13
N VAL A 74 5.84 0.54 -0.61
CA VAL A 74 7.30 0.64 -0.47
C VAL A 74 7.68 1.20 0.89
N LEU A 75 6.98 2.23 1.37
CA LEU A 75 7.21 2.76 2.73
C LEU A 75 6.96 1.70 3.80
N ALA A 76 5.88 0.91 3.68
CA ALA A 76 5.61 -0.19 4.59
C ALA A 76 6.71 -1.27 4.55
N ALA A 77 7.24 -1.61 3.36
CA ALA A 77 8.36 -2.54 3.23
C ALA A 77 9.63 -2.01 3.92
N VAL A 78 9.97 -0.73 3.73
CA VAL A 78 11.12 -0.10 4.41
C VAL A 78 10.95 -0.11 5.92
N VAL A 79 9.75 0.20 6.42
CA VAL A 79 9.43 0.12 7.86
C VAL A 79 9.62 -1.29 8.39
N GLY A 80 9.06 -2.30 7.72
CA GLY A 80 9.23 -3.69 8.13
C GLY A 80 10.69 -4.14 8.09
N TYR A 81 11.48 -3.67 7.13
CA TYR A 81 12.93 -3.89 7.10
C TYR A 81 13.64 -3.25 8.30
N CYS A 82 13.36 -1.97 8.61
CA CYS A 82 13.94 -1.30 9.77
C CYS A 82 13.61 -2.04 11.09
N CYS A 83 12.37 -2.52 11.23
CA CYS A 83 11.93 -3.30 12.39
C CYS A 83 12.77 -4.57 12.57
N ILE A 84 12.92 -5.41 11.54
CA ILE A 84 13.68 -6.66 11.67
C ILE A 84 15.19 -6.40 11.82
N PHE A 85 15.72 -5.40 11.11
CA PHE A 85 17.11 -5.02 11.20
C PHE A 85 17.48 -4.61 12.63
N ARG A 86 16.66 -3.74 13.24
CA ARG A 86 16.85 -3.32 14.64
C ARG A 86 16.68 -4.48 15.61
N ASN A 87 15.71 -5.36 15.38
CA ASN A 87 15.51 -6.55 16.20
C ASN A 87 16.76 -7.45 16.20
N HIS A 88 17.32 -7.74 15.03
CA HIS A 88 18.55 -8.51 14.90
C HIS A 88 19.74 -7.82 15.56
N GLN A 89 19.89 -6.50 15.42
CA GLN A 89 20.94 -5.75 16.13
C GLN A 89 20.84 -5.90 17.65
N LEU A 90 19.63 -5.78 18.21
CA LEU A 90 19.41 -5.89 19.66
C LEU A 90 19.64 -7.30 20.19
N MET A 91 19.39 -8.32 19.36
CA MET A 91 19.59 -9.73 19.72
C MET A 91 20.98 -10.26 19.35
N GLY A 92 21.84 -9.44 18.73
CA GLY A 92 23.13 -9.90 18.21
C GLY A 92 23.03 -10.94 17.07
N GLY A 93 21.90 -10.98 16.36
CA GLY A 93 21.63 -11.93 15.29
C GLY A 93 22.09 -11.47 13.89
N SER A 94 22.31 -12.42 13.00
CA SER A 94 22.73 -12.18 11.61
C SER A 94 21.64 -11.49 10.80
N GLN A 95 22.03 -10.46 10.05
CA GLN A 95 21.14 -9.77 9.10
C GLN A 95 20.81 -10.64 7.88
N LEU A 96 21.70 -11.57 7.53
CA LEU A 96 21.57 -12.45 6.37
C LEU A 96 21.05 -13.84 6.75
N GLY A 97 20.78 -14.08 8.03
CA GLY A 97 20.29 -15.36 8.53
C GLY A 97 21.34 -16.47 8.58
N PHE A 98 22.63 -16.14 8.63
CA PHE A 98 23.74 -17.11 8.72
C PHE A 98 24.05 -17.56 10.16
N ASP A 99 23.18 -17.28 11.13
CA ASP A 99 23.40 -17.77 12.50
C ASP A 99 23.39 -19.30 12.55
N PRO A 100 24.27 -19.92 13.36
CA PRO A 100 24.25 -21.37 13.59
C PRO A 100 22.87 -21.86 14.04
N GLY A 101 22.39 -22.95 13.43
CA GLY A 101 21.10 -23.55 13.75
C GLY A 101 19.90 -22.93 13.04
N ASN A 102 20.07 -21.85 12.26
CA ASN A 102 18.99 -21.36 11.40
C ASN A 102 18.69 -22.38 10.28
N PRO A 103 17.40 -22.68 10.01
CA PRO A 103 17.05 -23.53 8.88
C PRO A 103 17.35 -22.81 7.55
N PRO A 104 17.71 -23.53 6.47
CA PRO A 104 18.06 -22.93 5.17
C PRO A 104 16.97 -22.00 4.61
N ALA A 105 15.70 -22.30 4.88
CA ALA A 105 14.57 -21.47 4.46
C ALA A 105 14.61 -20.05 5.07
N LYS A 106 15.13 -19.88 6.30
CA LYS A 106 15.26 -18.57 6.96
C LYS A 106 16.35 -17.72 6.31
N THR A 107 17.49 -18.33 5.98
CA THR A 107 18.57 -17.69 5.23
C THR A 107 18.11 -17.30 3.82
N ALA A 108 17.45 -18.22 3.12
CA ALA A 108 16.90 -17.96 1.79
C ALA A 108 15.86 -16.83 1.82
N HIS A 109 14.99 -16.78 2.84
CA HIS A 109 14.04 -15.69 3.04
C HIS A 109 14.73 -14.33 3.23
N ALA A 110 15.81 -14.28 4.02
CA ALA A 110 16.55 -13.04 4.24
C ALA A 110 17.21 -12.54 2.94
N LEU A 111 17.93 -13.42 2.24
CA LEU A 111 18.60 -13.06 0.97
C LEU A 111 17.59 -12.63 -0.10
N LEU A 112 16.51 -13.41 -0.28
CA LEU A 112 15.45 -13.07 -1.22
C LEU A 112 14.72 -11.78 -0.82
N GLY A 113 14.54 -11.55 0.49
CA GLY A 113 13.98 -10.31 1.03
C GLY A 113 14.77 -9.07 0.64
N TYR A 114 16.10 -9.12 0.71
CA TYR A 114 16.96 -8.01 0.25
C TYR A 114 16.80 -7.75 -1.26
N VAL A 115 16.77 -8.81 -2.07
CA VAL A 115 16.56 -8.69 -3.53
C VAL A 115 15.19 -8.08 -3.81
N VAL A 116 14.13 -8.56 -3.16
CA VAL A 116 12.76 -8.03 -3.30
C VAL A 116 12.71 -6.55 -2.92
N LEU A 117 13.29 -6.15 -1.78
CA LEU A 117 13.30 -4.76 -1.34
C LEU A 117 14.05 -3.85 -2.32
N GLY A 118 15.21 -4.28 -2.82
CA GLY A 118 15.95 -3.56 -3.85
C GLY A 118 15.15 -3.40 -5.14
N CYS A 119 14.54 -4.48 -5.63
CA CYS A 119 13.67 -4.44 -6.80
C CYS A 119 12.44 -3.56 -6.59
N MET A 120 11.85 -3.52 -5.39
CA MET A 120 10.74 -2.63 -5.05
C MET A 120 11.13 -1.16 -5.15
N LEU A 121 12.29 -0.77 -4.61
CA LEU A 121 12.79 0.60 -4.71
C LEU A 121 13.06 1.00 -6.17
N LEU A 122 13.69 0.11 -6.95
CA LEU A 122 13.90 0.33 -8.38
C LEU A 122 12.58 0.46 -9.15
N GLN A 123 11.61 -0.41 -8.86
CA GLN A 123 10.29 -0.40 -9.47
C GLN A 123 9.53 0.89 -9.12
N ALA A 124 9.67 1.40 -7.89
CA ALA A 124 9.10 2.67 -7.47
C ALA A 124 9.70 3.84 -8.27
N PHE A 125 11.03 3.88 -8.42
CA PHE A 125 11.71 4.89 -9.22
C PHE A 125 11.26 4.85 -10.69
N GLN A 126 11.22 3.66 -11.29
CA GLN A 126 10.71 3.47 -12.66
C GLN A 126 9.25 3.91 -12.79
N GLY A 127 8.41 3.61 -11.79
CA GLY A 127 7.01 4.01 -11.73
C GLY A 127 6.84 5.52 -11.68
N TRP A 128 7.57 6.21 -10.81
CA TRP A 128 7.57 7.68 -10.73
C TRP A 128 8.11 8.33 -11.99
N SER A 129 9.23 7.83 -12.53
CA SER A 129 9.80 8.31 -13.79
C SER A 129 8.80 8.16 -14.96
N LYS A 130 8.06 7.06 -15.00
CA LYS A 130 6.99 6.84 -15.99
C LYS A 130 5.81 7.77 -15.76
N TYR A 131 5.36 7.95 -14.52
CA TYR A 131 4.25 8.83 -14.18
C TYR A 131 4.52 10.28 -14.61
N LEU A 132 5.69 10.82 -14.26
CA LEU A 132 6.12 12.16 -14.66
C LEU A 132 6.36 12.26 -16.18
N GLY A 133 6.93 11.21 -16.79
CA GLY A 133 7.12 11.16 -18.24
C GLY A 133 5.81 11.28 -19.01
N LEU A 134 4.75 10.62 -18.54
CA LEU A 134 3.43 10.69 -19.17
C LEU A 134 2.81 12.09 -19.09
N GLN A 135 3.10 12.88 -18.06
CA GLN A 135 2.62 14.27 -17.95
C GLN A 135 3.24 15.18 -19.02
N VAL A 136 4.42 14.84 -19.54
CA VAL A 136 5.12 15.57 -20.61
C VAL A 136 5.04 14.87 -21.96
N GLY A 137 4.13 13.90 -22.13
CA GLY A 137 3.93 13.18 -23.39
C GLY A 137 5.01 12.15 -23.75
N LYS A 138 5.93 11.80 -22.82
CA LYS A 138 7.02 10.84 -23.04
C LYS A 138 6.69 9.48 -22.41
N ILE A 139 6.60 8.45 -23.24
CA ILE A 139 6.42 7.07 -22.76
C ILE A 139 7.78 6.49 -22.36
N ARG A 140 7.95 6.20 -21.06
CA ARG A 140 9.15 5.55 -20.50
C ARG A 140 8.78 4.24 -19.81
N HIS A 141 9.76 3.34 -19.69
CA HIS A 141 9.66 2.09 -18.92
C HIS A 141 8.48 1.19 -19.33
N LEU A 142 8.48 0.72 -20.58
CA LEU A 142 7.44 -0.16 -21.13
C LEU A 142 7.34 -1.50 -20.39
N ALA A 143 8.46 -2.02 -19.87
CA ALA A 143 8.53 -3.26 -19.09
C ALA A 143 8.03 -3.13 -17.64
N HIS A 144 7.82 -1.89 -17.13
CA HIS A 144 7.37 -1.63 -15.76
C HIS A 144 6.19 -2.51 -15.29
N PRO A 145 5.08 -2.67 -16.04
CA PRO A 145 3.97 -3.54 -15.62
C PRO A 145 4.29 -5.04 -15.62
N VAL A 146 5.29 -5.51 -16.38
CA VAL A 146 5.74 -6.91 -16.33
C VAL A 146 6.57 -7.11 -15.07
N ASN A 147 7.55 -6.24 -14.83
CA ASN A 147 8.43 -6.28 -13.66
C ASN A 147 7.63 -6.23 -12.35
N GLY A 148 6.62 -5.36 -12.26
CA GLY A 148 5.77 -5.26 -11.08
C GLY A 148 4.98 -6.54 -10.78
N ARG A 149 4.53 -7.26 -11.80
CA ARG A 149 3.84 -8.54 -11.63
C ARG A 149 4.77 -9.65 -11.16
N VAL A 150 5.96 -9.73 -11.77
CA VAL A 150 7.00 -10.69 -11.34
C VAL A 150 7.39 -10.42 -9.88
N LEU A 151 7.59 -9.15 -9.52
CA LEU A 151 7.93 -8.74 -8.16
C LEU A 151 6.86 -9.14 -7.13
N LEU A 152 5.57 -8.99 -7.47
CA LEU A 152 4.47 -9.42 -6.60
C LEU A 152 4.52 -10.94 -6.34
N VAL A 153 4.82 -11.75 -7.37
CA VAL A 153 4.96 -13.21 -7.22
C VAL A 153 6.15 -13.56 -6.34
N ILE A 154 7.31 -12.96 -6.59
CA ILE A 154 8.53 -13.23 -5.81
C ILE A 154 8.32 -12.84 -4.35
N MET A 155 7.67 -11.71 -4.07
CA MET A 155 7.34 -11.31 -2.70
C MET A 155 6.41 -12.31 -2.01
N ALA A 156 5.36 -12.78 -2.71
CA ALA A 156 4.44 -13.79 -2.17
C ALA A 156 5.14 -15.12 -1.87
N LEU A 157 6.04 -15.56 -2.76
CA LEU A 157 6.89 -16.73 -2.53
C LEU A 157 7.82 -16.52 -1.33
N ASN A 158 8.41 -15.33 -1.19
CA ASN A 158 9.29 -15.01 -0.06
C ASN A 158 8.55 -15.05 1.29
N MET A 159 7.29 -14.60 1.31
CA MET A 159 6.43 -14.70 2.50
C MET A 159 6.04 -16.16 2.78
N ALA A 160 5.63 -16.92 1.77
CA ALA A 160 5.30 -18.34 1.93
C ALA A 160 6.50 -19.15 2.43
N LEU A 161 7.71 -18.83 1.96
CA LEU A 161 8.96 -19.46 2.37
C LEU A 161 9.21 -19.29 3.87
N VAL A 162 9.09 -18.06 4.42
CA VAL A 162 9.33 -17.85 5.85
C VAL A 162 8.29 -18.53 6.72
N LEU A 163 7.05 -18.68 6.25
CA LEU A 163 6.00 -19.42 6.96
C LEU A 163 6.37 -20.89 7.23
N THR A 164 7.23 -21.50 6.40
CA THR A 164 7.74 -22.87 6.63
C THR A 164 8.65 -22.99 7.86
N THR A 165 9.17 -21.86 8.35
CA THR A 165 10.07 -21.81 9.51
C THR A 165 9.34 -21.62 10.83
N PHE A 166 8.05 -21.31 10.79
CA PHE A 166 7.22 -21.16 11.98
C PHE A 166 6.59 -22.51 12.37
N PRO A 167 6.41 -22.80 13.66
CA PRO A 167 5.77 -24.02 14.15
C PRO A 167 4.24 -23.93 14.00
N LEU A 168 3.74 -23.77 12.77
CA LEU A 168 2.32 -23.66 12.47
C LEU A 168 1.69 -25.04 12.30
N SER A 169 0.40 -25.16 12.63
CA SER A 169 -0.36 -26.35 12.21
C SER A 169 -0.45 -26.41 10.68
N GLN A 170 -0.50 -27.61 10.11
CA GLN A 170 -0.56 -27.80 8.66
C GLN A 170 -1.75 -27.06 8.03
N ALA A 171 -2.91 -27.09 8.69
CA ALA A 171 -4.11 -26.38 8.24
C ALA A 171 -3.91 -24.86 8.21
N LEU A 172 -3.25 -24.30 9.23
CA LEU A 172 -2.96 -22.87 9.29
C LEU A 172 -1.95 -22.49 8.21
N PHE A 173 -0.84 -23.22 8.09
CA PHE A 173 0.16 -22.99 7.04
C PHE A 173 -0.48 -22.97 5.64
N ILE A 174 -1.30 -23.97 5.29
CA ILE A 174 -1.98 -24.05 3.99
C ILE A 174 -2.88 -22.84 3.77
N ARG A 175 -3.63 -22.41 4.78
CA ARG A 175 -4.50 -21.22 4.68
C ARG A 175 -3.70 -19.94 4.48
N LEU A 176 -2.64 -19.73 5.26
CA LEU A 176 -1.80 -18.52 5.18
C LEU A 176 -1.03 -18.48 3.84
N ALA A 177 -0.20 -19.48 3.58
CA ALA A 177 0.65 -19.54 2.40
C ALA A 177 -0.18 -19.66 1.11
N GLY A 178 -1.17 -20.56 1.11
CA GLY A 178 -2.08 -20.73 -0.03
C GLY A 178 -2.89 -19.47 -0.32
N GLY A 179 -3.40 -18.79 0.72
CA GLY A 179 -4.12 -17.52 0.59
C GLY A 179 -3.26 -16.40 -0.02
N ILE A 180 -2.01 -16.26 0.45
CA ILE A 180 -1.04 -15.28 -0.08
C ILE A 180 -0.73 -15.58 -1.56
N LEU A 181 -0.42 -16.83 -1.88
CA LEU A 181 -0.05 -17.23 -3.24
C LEU A 181 -1.22 -17.11 -4.21
N LEU A 182 -2.40 -17.61 -3.84
CA LEU A 182 -3.60 -17.56 -4.68
C LEU A 182 -4.03 -16.13 -4.96
N THR A 183 -4.05 -15.28 -3.93
CA THR A 183 -4.39 -13.86 -4.07
C THR A 183 -3.41 -13.14 -4.98
N SER A 184 -2.11 -13.43 -4.85
CA SER A 184 -1.07 -12.83 -5.69
C SER A 184 -1.19 -13.28 -7.15
N ALA A 185 -1.40 -14.58 -7.39
CA ALA A 185 -1.59 -15.14 -8.71
C ALA A 185 -2.80 -14.52 -9.41
N ALA A 186 -3.92 -14.42 -8.70
CA ALA A 186 -5.13 -13.87 -9.27
C ALA A 186 -5.03 -12.35 -9.50
N ALA A 187 -4.29 -11.61 -8.66
CA ALA A 187 -3.96 -10.21 -8.93
C ALA A 187 -3.07 -10.03 -10.17
N VAL A 188 -2.11 -10.93 -10.42
CA VAL A 188 -1.27 -10.92 -11.62
C VAL A 188 -2.10 -11.16 -12.89
N ILE A 189 -3.08 -12.06 -12.84
CA ILE A 189 -4.01 -12.34 -13.94
C ILE A 189 -4.86 -11.10 -14.24
N LEU A 190 -5.48 -10.52 -13.20
CA LEU A 190 -6.33 -9.33 -13.33
C LEU A 190 -5.55 -8.09 -13.80
N ALA A 191 -4.30 -7.91 -13.33
CA ALA A 191 -3.43 -6.81 -13.77
C ALA A 191 -2.86 -7.02 -15.19
N GLY A 192 -2.99 -8.23 -15.74
CA GLY A 192 -2.51 -8.60 -17.06
C GLY A 192 -3.35 -8.06 -18.22
N PRO A 193 -2.90 -8.28 -19.48
CA PRO A 193 -3.63 -7.84 -20.66
C PRO A 193 -5.07 -8.39 -20.72
N ALA A 194 -5.25 -9.69 -20.45
CA ALA A 194 -6.56 -10.34 -20.46
C ALA A 194 -7.50 -9.76 -19.40
N GLY A 195 -7.05 -9.60 -18.15
CA GLY A 195 -7.85 -9.00 -17.09
C GLY A 195 -8.26 -7.56 -17.39
N LYS A 196 -7.37 -6.78 -18.02
CA LYS A 196 -7.68 -5.41 -18.46
C LYS A 196 -8.65 -5.36 -19.63
N ALA A 197 -8.60 -6.33 -20.55
CA ALA A 197 -9.56 -6.42 -21.65
C ALA A 197 -10.96 -6.74 -21.11
N ALA A 198 -11.08 -7.78 -20.28
CA ALA A 198 -12.34 -8.17 -19.64
C ALA A 198 -12.95 -7.02 -18.81
N ALA A 199 -12.13 -6.26 -18.08
CA ALA A 199 -12.61 -5.10 -17.32
C ALA A 199 -13.20 -3.99 -18.22
N ARG A 200 -12.64 -3.78 -19.41
CA ARG A 200 -13.16 -2.77 -20.37
C ARG A 200 -14.45 -3.23 -21.01
N GLU A 201 -14.54 -4.50 -21.37
CA GLU A 201 -15.76 -5.10 -21.93
C GLU A 201 -16.92 -4.97 -20.95
N ALA A 202 -16.69 -5.25 -19.67
CA ALA A 202 -17.69 -5.11 -18.61
C ALA A 202 -18.21 -3.67 -18.44
N VAL A 203 -17.33 -2.67 -18.51
CA VAL A 203 -17.74 -1.25 -18.41
C VAL A 203 -18.56 -0.83 -19.64
N GLY A 204 -18.16 -1.28 -20.85
CA GLY A 204 -18.92 -0.99 -22.07
C GLY A 204 -20.31 -1.62 -22.08
N THR A 205 -20.48 -2.79 -21.45
CA THR A 205 -21.80 -3.42 -21.31
C THR A 205 -22.69 -2.66 -20.33
N ASP A 206 -22.15 -2.22 -19.19
CA ASP A 206 -22.90 -1.44 -18.20
C ASP A 206 -23.38 -0.09 -18.76
N GLU A 207 -22.52 0.62 -19.51
CA GLU A 207 -22.91 1.89 -20.15
C GLU A 207 -23.99 1.69 -21.22
N ALA A 208 -23.90 0.61 -22.02
CA ALA A 208 -24.93 0.27 -23.00
C ALA A 208 -26.27 -0.07 -22.33
N MET A 209 -26.23 -0.83 -21.22
CA MET A 209 -27.43 -1.14 -20.44
C MET A 209 -28.05 0.09 -19.78
N LEU A 210 -27.24 1.02 -19.27
CA LEU A 210 -27.72 2.28 -18.70
C LEU A 210 -28.35 3.18 -19.76
N MET A 211 -27.74 3.30 -20.93
CA MET A 211 -28.31 4.08 -22.05
C MET A 211 -29.64 3.49 -22.52
N GLU A 212 -29.76 2.16 -22.60
CA GLU A 212 -31.04 1.50 -22.95
C GLU A 212 -32.07 1.68 -21.82
N ALA A 213 -31.66 1.58 -20.55
CA ALA A 213 -32.54 1.83 -19.42
C ALA A 213 -33.00 3.29 -19.34
N GLU A 214 -32.16 4.25 -19.72
CA GLU A 214 -32.47 5.68 -19.79
C GLU A 214 -33.41 5.99 -20.96
N LYS A 215 -33.23 5.32 -22.11
CA LYS A 215 -34.17 5.35 -23.24
C LYS A 215 -35.55 4.81 -22.85
N VAL A 216 -35.62 3.78 -22.01
CA VAL A 216 -36.87 3.24 -21.44
C VAL A 216 -37.43 4.15 -20.33
N ARG A 217 -36.56 4.84 -19.57
CA ARG A 217 -36.94 5.79 -18.50
C ARG A 217 -37.27 7.21 -18.97
N GLY A 218 -37.23 7.50 -20.26
CA GLY A 218 -37.75 8.74 -20.84
C GLY A 218 -39.22 9.07 -20.49
N HIS A 219 -39.92 8.21 -19.73
CA HIS A 219 -41.25 8.45 -19.19
C HIS A 219 -41.34 8.64 -17.66
N VAL A 220 -40.27 8.48 -16.85
CA VAL A 220 -40.36 8.70 -15.40
C VAL A 220 -39.08 9.32 -14.85
N VAL A 221 -39.18 10.60 -14.49
CA VAL A 221 -38.18 11.40 -13.77
C VAL A 221 -37.81 10.71 -12.45
N LEU A 222 -36.51 10.56 -12.15
CA LEU A 222 -36.08 10.40 -10.75
C LEU A 222 -34.63 10.82 -10.49
N ALA A 223 -34.47 11.31 -9.27
CA ALA A 223 -33.36 12.07 -8.71
C ALA A 223 -32.13 11.24 -8.30
N GLY A 224 -30.97 11.89 -8.44
CA GLY A 224 -29.94 12.03 -7.40
C GLY A 224 -29.37 10.76 -6.74
N PHE A 225 -28.22 10.30 -7.25
CA PHE A 225 -27.36 9.35 -6.55
C PHE A 225 -25.96 9.97 -6.34
N LYS A 226 -25.49 10.08 -5.09
CA LYS A 226 -24.12 10.50 -4.73
C LYS A 226 -23.28 9.27 -4.35
N PRO A 227 -22.03 9.14 -4.83
CA PRO A 227 -21.18 8.01 -4.49
C PRO A 227 -20.58 8.14 -3.08
N PHE A 228 -20.67 7.04 -2.35
CA PHE A 228 -20.21 6.84 -0.97
C PHE A 228 -18.73 6.41 -0.97
N PHE A 229 -17.87 7.11 -0.24
CA PHE A 229 -16.50 6.66 0.09
C PHE A 229 -16.51 5.97 1.46
N PRO A 230 -15.89 4.79 1.65
CA PRO A 230 -16.00 4.08 2.92
C PRO A 230 -15.05 4.63 3.99
N HIS A 231 -15.64 5.08 5.10
CA HIS A 231 -15.00 5.50 6.37
C HIS A 231 -13.92 4.54 6.93
N LYS A 232 -13.85 3.29 6.45
CA LYS A 232 -12.96 2.23 6.95
C LYS A 232 -11.48 2.44 6.61
N VAL A 233 -11.15 3.25 5.59
CA VAL A 233 -9.75 3.56 5.23
C VAL A 233 -9.07 4.44 6.30
N CYS A 234 -9.84 5.28 7.01
CA CYS A 234 -9.28 6.13 8.07
C CYS A 234 -8.86 5.36 9.33
N VAL A 235 -9.56 4.27 9.68
CA VAL A 235 -9.26 3.46 10.88
C VAL A 235 -7.92 2.72 10.72
N PHE A 236 -7.63 2.23 9.51
CA PHE A 236 -6.38 1.54 9.21
C PHE A 236 -5.16 2.48 9.30
N LEU A 237 -5.27 3.71 8.77
CA LEU A 237 -4.22 4.73 8.86
C LEU A 237 -3.95 5.17 10.31
N PHE A 238 -4.97 5.16 11.17
CA PHE A 238 -4.84 5.48 12.59
C PHE A 238 -3.99 4.45 13.36
N HIS A 239 -4.16 3.16 13.09
CA HIS A 239 -3.33 2.12 13.72
C HIS A 239 -1.88 2.13 13.21
N MET A 240 -1.67 2.37 11.90
CA MET A 240 -0.32 2.56 11.36
C MET A 240 0.41 3.75 11.99
N LYS A 241 -0.28 4.85 12.30
CA LYS A 241 0.31 6.01 13.01
C LYS A 241 0.89 5.60 14.37
N ARG A 242 0.17 4.79 15.15
CA ARG A 242 0.65 4.30 16.46
C ARG A 242 1.89 3.42 16.32
N VAL A 243 1.91 2.53 15.33
CA VAL A 243 3.09 1.68 15.05
C VAL A 243 4.28 2.53 14.60
N LEU A 244 4.09 3.51 13.72
CA LEU A 244 5.17 4.39 13.25
C LEU A 244 5.72 5.29 14.37
N THR A 245 4.85 5.85 15.22
CA THR A 245 5.28 6.64 16.39
C THR A 245 6.03 5.77 17.40
N PHE A 246 5.60 4.52 17.60
CA PHE A 246 6.28 3.57 18.48
C PHE A 246 7.64 3.11 17.92
N CYS A 247 7.73 2.80 16.63
CA CYS A 247 8.94 2.25 16.02
C CYS A 247 10.03 3.29 15.74
N PHE A 248 9.68 4.55 15.47
CA PHE A 248 10.64 5.57 15.04
C PHE A 248 10.73 6.79 15.98
N GLY A 249 9.92 6.87 17.04
CA GLY A 249 9.87 8.05 17.91
C GLY A 249 9.41 9.33 17.20
N VAL A 250 8.91 9.23 15.95
CA VAL A 250 8.46 10.37 15.17
C VAL A 250 7.03 10.74 15.59
N SER A 251 6.92 11.82 16.36
CA SER A 251 5.65 12.45 16.67
C SER A 251 5.15 13.26 15.47
N ILE A 252 4.32 12.66 14.62
CA ILE A 252 3.64 13.37 13.53
C ILE A 252 2.52 14.24 14.15
N LYS A 253 2.84 15.51 14.41
CA LYS A 253 1.85 16.56 14.72
C LYS A 253 0.98 16.77 13.49
N THR A 254 -0.24 16.26 13.54
CA THR A 254 -1.28 16.63 12.58
C THR A 254 -1.68 18.07 12.87
N SER A 255 -1.29 18.99 12.00
CA SER A 255 -1.77 20.37 12.04
C SER A 255 -3.28 20.36 11.81
N SER A 256 -4.04 20.54 12.89
CA SER A 256 -5.46 20.87 12.81
C SER A 256 -5.52 22.35 12.44
N ASN A 257 -5.94 22.63 11.21
CA ASN A 257 -6.29 23.97 10.77
C ASN A 257 -7.53 24.41 11.55
N ASN A 258 -7.32 25.12 12.66
CA ASN A 258 -8.37 25.89 13.32
C ASN A 258 -8.38 27.28 12.68
N SER A 259 -9.24 27.45 11.69
CA SER A 259 -9.64 28.75 11.17
C SER A 259 -10.64 29.37 12.14
N HIS A 260 -10.18 30.26 13.03
CA HIS A 260 -10.98 31.35 13.61
C HIS A 260 -10.08 32.31 14.39
N SER A 261 -9.76 33.45 13.79
CA SER A 261 -9.88 34.78 14.40
C SER A 261 -9.35 35.83 13.42
N ASN A 262 -10.29 36.60 12.86
CA ASN A 262 -10.01 37.88 12.24
C ASN A 262 -9.49 38.84 13.31
N GLU A 263 -8.23 39.22 13.25
CA GLU A 263 -7.79 40.51 13.77
C GLU A 263 -6.93 41.20 12.72
N VAL A 264 -7.44 42.35 12.28
CA VAL A 264 -6.80 43.31 11.38
C VAL A 264 -5.90 44.20 12.22
N PRO A 265 -4.57 44.23 12.00
CA PRO A 265 -3.74 45.29 12.57
C PRO A 265 -3.87 46.53 11.68
N ARG A 266 -4.56 47.51 12.24
CA ARG A 266 -4.69 48.89 11.76
C ARG A 266 -3.29 49.49 11.54
N ALA A 267 -3.06 49.99 10.34
CA ALA A 267 -1.93 50.86 10.03
C ALA A 267 -1.96 52.11 10.92
N ARG A 268 -0.84 52.42 11.56
CA ARG A 268 -0.48 53.79 11.97
C ARG A 268 0.95 54.05 11.54
N ALA A 269 1.06 54.81 10.47
CA ALA A 269 2.21 55.68 10.20
C ALA A 269 2.13 56.90 11.13
N LEU A 270 3.30 57.37 11.56
CA LEU A 270 3.73 58.73 11.95
C LEU A 270 5.19 58.52 12.42
N GLU A 271 6.21 58.96 11.66
CA GLU A 271 6.88 60.28 11.79
C GLU A 271 7.36 60.55 13.23
N SER A 272 8.55 61.04 13.54
CA SER A 272 9.75 61.47 12.84
C SER A 272 10.82 61.74 13.93
N GLU A 273 12.08 61.88 13.49
CA GLU A 273 13.17 62.62 14.16
C GLU A 273 13.91 62.06 15.39
N ALA A 274 15.24 62.22 15.26
CA ALA A 274 16.26 62.62 16.25
C ALA A 274 17.33 61.53 16.45
N SER A 275 18.39 61.53 15.64
CA SER A 275 19.64 62.27 15.88
C SER A 275 20.27 62.01 17.26
N ARG A 276 21.44 61.36 17.24
CA ARG A 276 22.69 61.69 17.97
C ARG A 276 23.38 60.44 18.55
N SER A 277 24.45 60.06 17.87
CA SER A 277 25.68 59.54 18.50
C SER A 277 26.20 60.61 19.48
N PRO A 278 26.78 60.24 20.65
CA PRO A 278 28.22 60.01 20.67
C PRO A 278 28.73 58.95 21.68
N ALA A 279 30.03 58.68 21.52
CA ALA A 279 30.99 57.93 22.33
C ALA A 279 31.14 56.43 22.05
#